data_AF-A0A535NXZ9-F1
#
_entry.id   AF-A0A535NXZ9-F1
#
_cell.length_a   1.000
_cell.length_b   1.000
_cell.length_c   1.000
_cell.angle_alpha   90.00
_cell.angle_beta   90.00
_cell.angle_gamma   90.00
#
_symmetry.space_group_name_H-M   'P 1'
#
loop_
_entity.id
_entity.type
_entity.pdbx_description
1 polymer ?
#
loop_
_entity_poly.entity_id
_entity_poly.type
_entity_poly.pdbx_seq_one_letter_code
_entity_poly.pdbx_strand_id
1 'polypeptide(L)'
;MFRPMTLDVREHLVKIPEREKRFACYHCLRKAQAPRIGRRRIGQSMPQYPPVPIHIRIDSQEQRSGIPDMLATMPQVHIEVMPLHMGDYDIGGDPCRVFERKTGSDFLSSLVQGRLFAQLTALRKSRFAPILLLEGDPLCVGHSQMRPESIRGALAYITAILRVPILPSGEPAESAHLIYAAARQCQVGPAAHSPAAHTVCTRYASPPSCVKVAVLGSGYDR
;
A
#
# COMPACT_ATOMS: atom_id res chain seq x y z
N MET A 1 -50.08 31.49 -29.14
CA MET A 1 -49.78 30.39 -30.08
C MET A 1 -48.26 30.35 -30.30
N PHE A 2 -47.52 29.56 -29.51
CA PHE A 2 -46.07 29.42 -29.67
C PHE A 2 -45.78 28.34 -30.71
N ARG A 3 -45.08 28.70 -31.79
CA ARG A 3 -44.50 27.75 -32.75
C ARG A 3 -43.34 27.01 -32.08
N PRO A 4 -43.17 25.69 -32.26
CA PRO A 4 -41.98 25.00 -31.81
C PRO A 4 -40.78 25.45 -32.66
N MET A 5 -39.72 25.95 -32.03
CA MET A 5 -38.40 26.04 -32.66
C MET A 5 -37.76 24.66 -32.62
N THR A 6 -37.71 23.98 -33.76
CA THR A 6 -36.83 22.82 -33.94
C THR A 6 -35.39 23.32 -33.95
N LEU A 7 -34.66 23.07 -32.86
CA LEU A 7 -33.20 23.15 -32.85
C LEU A 7 -32.66 22.00 -33.72
N ASP A 8 -32.11 22.35 -34.88
CA ASP A 8 -31.35 21.44 -35.74
C ASP A 8 -30.01 21.14 -35.05
N VAL A 9 -29.97 20.07 -34.23
CA VAL A 9 -28.75 19.61 -33.59
C VAL A 9 -27.98 18.78 -34.61
N ARG A 10 -27.00 19.38 -35.28
CA ARG A 10 -26.03 18.64 -36.06
C ARG A 10 -25.12 17.85 -35.14
N GLU A 11 -25.35 16.55 -35.02
CA GLU A 11 -24.38 15.64 -34.38
C GLU A 11 -23.07 15.68 -35.17
N HIS A 12 -21.99 16.12 -34.52
CA HIS A 12 -20.64 15.94 -35.04
C HIS A 12 -20.00 14.77 -34.32
N LEU A 13 -19.68 13.72 -35.07
CA LEU A 13 -18.96 12.57 -34.58
C LEU A 13 -17.51 12.99 -34.27
N VAL A 14 -17.25 13.31 -33.01
CA VAL A 14 -15.87 13.58 -32.54
C VAL A 14 -15.15 12.24 -32.45
N LYS A 15 -14.17 12.01 -33.35
CA LYS A 15 -13.26 10.87 -33.24
C LYS A 15 -12.34 11.08 -32.03
N ILE A 16 -12.63 10.37 -30.93
CA ILE A 16 -11.71 10.25 -29.80
C ILE A 16 -10.52 9.42 -30.29
N PRO A 17 -9.26 9.92 -30.23
CA PRO A 17 -8.11 9.11 -30.59
C PRO A 17 -8.03 7.91 -29.64
N GLU A 18 -7.92 6.71 -30.20
CA GLU A 18 -7.76 5.46 -29.46
C GLU A 18 -6.47 5.52 -28.64
N ARG A 19 -6.56 6.01 -27.40
CA ARG A 19 -5.50 5.85 -26.42
C ARG A 19 -5.61 4.44 -25.88
N GLU A 20 -4.83 3.56 -26.50
CA GLU A 20 -4.64 2.14 -26.21
C GLU A 20 -5.07 1.73 -24.81
N LYS A 21 -6.08 0.86 -24.76
CA LYS A 21 -6.50 0.09 -23.59
C LYS A 21 -5.33 -0.78 -23.10
N ARG A 22 -4.43 -0.22 -22.29
CA ARG A 22 -3.48 -0.98 -21.48
C ARG A 22 -4.03 -1.20 -20.07
N PHE A 23 -5.20 -1.82 -19.98
CA PHE A 23 -5.56 -2.60 -18.80
C PHE A 23 -5.05 -4.03 -19.02
N ALA A 24 -3.74 -4.20 -18.87
CA ALA A 24 -3.22 -5.52 -18.63
C ALA A 24 -3.72 -5.94 -17.24
N CYS A 25 -4.75 -6.78 -17.20
CA CYS A 25 -5.09 -7.53 -16.00
C CYS A 25 -3.79 -8.11 -15.42
N TYR A 26 -3.56 -7.96 -14.11
CA TYR A 26 -2.35 -8.43 -13.41
C TYR A 26 -1.96 -9.88 -13.77
N HIS A 27 -2.92 -10.68 -14.24
CA HIS A 27 -2.73 -12.03 -14.76
C HIS A 27 -1.91 -12.12 -16.07
N CYS A 28 -2.04 -11.18 -17.00
CA CYS A 28 -1.33 -11.20 -18.29
C CYS A 28 0.15 -10.80 -18.17
N LEU A 29 0.47 -9.85 -17.29
CA LEU A 29 1.86 -9.44 -17.03
C LEU A 29 2.69 -10.58 -16.40
N ARG A 30 2.07 -11.42 -15.56
CA ARG A 30 2.71 -12.62 -14.99
C ARG A 30 3.13 -13.64 -16.04
N LYS A 31 2.31 -13.85 -17.08
CA LYS A 31 2.63 -14.84 -18.13
C LYS A 31 3.75 -14.38 -19.06
N ALA A 32 3.87 -13.08 -19.31
CA ALA A 32 4.92 -12.54 -20.19
C ALA A 32 6.32 -12.57 -19.57
N GLN A 33 6.42 -12.52 -18.24
CA GLN A 33 7.69 -12.52 -17.49
C GLN A 33 8.05 -13.89 -16.88
N ALA A 34 7.23 -14.92 -17.10
CA ALA A 34 7.51 -16.25 -16.59
C ALA A 34 8.65 -16.90 -17.42
N PRO A 35 9.74 -17.37 -16.79
CA PRO A 35 10.79 -18.08 -17.51
C PRO A 35 10.22 -19.37 -18.11
N ARG A 36 10.58 -19.68 -19.36
CA ARG A 36 10.25 -20.97 -19.99
C ARG A 36 11.09 -22.06 -19.33
N ILE A 37 10.55 -22.65 -18.26
CA ILE A 37 11.17 -23.78 -17.58
C ILE A 37 10.98 -25.03 -18.46
N GLY A 38 12.04 -25.42 -19.17
CA GLY A 38 12.10 -26.71 -19.84
C GLY A 38 11.90 -27.84 -18.83
N ARG A 39 11.10 -28.85 -19.19
CA ARG A 39 10.86 -30.04 -18.36
C ARG A 39 12.15 -30.84 -18.16
N ARG A 40 12.94 -30.48 -17.15
CA ARG A 40 13.97 -31.37 -16.58
C ARG A 40 13.27 -32.31 -15.60
N ARG A 41 13.54 -33.62 -15.69
CA ARG A 41 13.10 -34.60 -14.70
C ARG A 41 13.75 -34.25 -13.35
N ILE A 42 12.95 -33.94 -12.33
CA ILE A 42 13.44 -33.57 -10.99
C ILE A 42 13.36 -34.81 -10.12
N GLY A 43 14.51 -35.47 -9.92
CA GLY A 43 14.78 -36.39 -8.82
C GLY A 43 15.74 -35.74 -7.84
N GLN A 44 15.39 -34.58 -7.30
CA GLN A 44 16.18 -33.89 -6.28
C GLN A 44 15.25 -33.43 -5.16
N SER A 45 15.49 -33.92 -3.95
CA SER A 45 14.89 -33.42 -2.72
C SER A 45 15.27 -31.95 -2.56
N MET A 46 14.25 -31.09 -2.46
CA MET A 46 14.42 -29.66 -2.25
C MET A 46 15.19 -29.42 -0.94
N PRO A 47 16.23 -28.57 -0.92
CA PRO A 47 16.83 -28.15 0.34
C PRO A 47 15.76 -27.41 1.16
N GLN A 48 15.44 -27.96 2.33
CA GLN A 48 14.52 -27.35 3.29
C GLN A 48 15.25 -26.16 3.93
N TYR A 49 15.05 -24.95 3.39
CA TYR A 49 15.45 -23.75 4.09
C TYR A 49 14.51 -23.51 5.28
N PRO A 50 15.04 -23.16 6.46
CA PRO A 50 14.19 -22.81 7.58
C PRO A 50 13.32 -21.61 7.18
N PRO A 51 12.05 -21.60 7.61
CA PRO A 51 11.15 -20.49 7.34
C PRO A 51 11.77 -19.17 7.85
N VAL A 52 11.68 -18.11 7.05
CA VAL A 52 12.23 -16.79 7.40
C VAL A 52 11.36 -16.16 8.48
N PRO A 53 11.90 -15.82 9.66
CA PRO A 53 11.13 -15.18 10.72
C PRO A 53 10.66 -13.78 10.30
N ILE A 54 9.46 -13.41 10.72
CA ILE A 54 8.83 -12.10 10.55
C ILE A 54 8.81 -11.42 11.90
N HIS A 55 9.53 -10.30 12.03
CA HIS A 55 9.63 -9.56 13.28
C HIS A 55 8.66 -8.38 13.28
N ILE A 56 7.86 -8.24 14.33
CA ILE A 56 6.93 -7.11 14.51
C ILE A 56 7.13 -6.54 15.90
N ARG A 57 7.45 -5.24 15.98
CA ARG A 57 7.46 -4.52 17.27
C ARG A 57 6.10 -3.86 17.46
N ILE A 58 5.56 -3.94 18.65
CA ILE A 58 4.20 -3.47 18.97
C ILE A 58 4.27 -2.51 20.15
N ASP A 59 3.60 -1.36 20.02
CA ASP A 59 3.48 -0.41 21.13
C ASP A 59 2.76 -1.06 22.32
N SER A 60 3.27 -0.82 23.52
CA SER A 60 2.75 -1.44 24.73
C SER A 60 1.29 -1.07 25.03
N GLN A 61 0.81 0.08 24.55
CA GLN A 61 -0.59 0.51 24.70
C GLN A 61 -1.55 -0.25 23.78
N GLU A 62 -1.04 -0.89 22.73
CA GLU A 62 -1.85 -1.56 21.72
C GLU A 62 -2.22 -3.00 22.09
N GLN A 63 -1.70 -3.51 23.21
CA GLN A 63 -2.07 -4.83 23.78
C GLN A 63 -3.58 -4.98 23.99
N ARG A 64 -4.28 -3.90 24.35
CA ARG A 64 -5.74 -3.91 24.59
C ARG A 64 -6.59 -4.16 23.33
N SER A 65 -5.99 -4.15 22.14
CA SER A 65 -6.71 -4.39 20.88
C SER A 65 -6.98 -5.86 20.59
N GLY A 66 -6.27 -6.78 21.26
CA GLY A 66 -6.31 -8.23 20.96
C GLY A 66 -5.59 -8.63 19.67
N ILE A 67 -5.14 -7.67 18.85
CA ILE A 67 -4.37 -7.91 17.62
C ILE A 67 -3.02 -8.59 17.90
N PRO A 68 -2.27 -8.23 18.96
CA PRO A 68 -1.00 -8.90 19.27
C PRO A 68 -1.15 -10.40 19.49
N ASP A 69 -2.21 -10.82 20.18
CA ASP A 69 -2.49 -12.24 20.41
C ASP A 69 -2.79 -12.96 19.08
N MET A 70 -3.58 -12.32 18.20
CA MET A 70 -3.86 -12.87 16.87
C MET A 70 -2.59 -12.98 16.02
N LEU A 71 -1.72 -11.97 16.03
CA LEU A 71 -0.43 -11.98 15.34
C LEU A 71 0.48 -13.09 15.88
N ALA A 72 0.46 -13.36 17.20
CA ALA A 72 1.29 -14.40 17.82
C ALA A 72 0.92 -15.82 17.34
N THR A 73 -0.33 -16.03 16.90
CA THR A 73 -0.77 -17.31 16.32
C THR A 73 -0.34 -17.49 14.86
N MET A 74 0.15 -16.44 14.20
CA MET A 74 0.50 -16.49 12.78
C MET A 74 1.87 -17.14 12.56
N PRO A 75 2.06 -17.85 11.43
CA PRO A 75 3.29 -18.59 11.20
C PRO A 75 4.47 -17.64 11.07
N GLN A 76 5.55 -17.99 11.77
CA GLN A 76 6.87 -17.35 11.68
C GLN A 76 6.90 -15.93 12.25
N VAL A 77 5.85 -15.51 12.98
CA VAL A 77 5.81 -14.19 13.60
C VAL A 77 6.51 -14.21 14.95
N HIS A 78 7.43 -13.27 15.14
CA HIS A 78 8.09 -12.96 16.40
C HIS A 78 7.68 -11.55 16.83
N ILE A 79 6.98 -11.47 17.96
CA ILE A 79 6.49 -10.20 18.50
C ILE A 79 7.42 -9.69 19.59
N GLU A 80 7.71 -8.39 19.53
CA GLU A 80 8.39 -7.66 20.59
C GLU A 80 7.50 -6.52 21.07
N VAL A 81 7.00 -6.59 22.31
CA VAL A 81 6.15 -5.54 22.88
C VAL A 81 7.03 -4.55 23.63
N MET A 82 7.03 -3.29 23.21
CA MET A 82 7.82 -2.22 23.83
C MET A 82 7.17 -0.85 23.59
N PRO A 83 7.47 0.17 24.40
CA PRO A 83 7.08 1.54 24.07
C PRO A 83 7.72 1.97 22.73
N LEU A 84 6.88 2.34 21.77
CA LEU A 84 7.34 2.87 20.49
C LEU A 84 7.35 4.40 20.53
N HIS A 85 8.33 5.01 19.88
CA HIS A 85 8.39 6.47 19.80
C HIS A 85 7.28 7.04 18.91
N MET A 86 6.89 6.31 17.84
CA MET A 86 5.83 6.68 16.92
C MET A 86 5.17 5.43 16.31
N GLY A 87 3.85 5.50 16.15
CA GLY A 87 3.01 4.43 15.60
C GLY A 87 2.81 3.25 16.54
N ASP A 88 1.93 2.34 16.14
CA ASP A 88 1.45 1.24 16.98
C ASP A 88 2.09 -0.10 16.62
N TYR A 89 2.44 -0.31 15.34
CA TYR A 89 3.12 -1.52 14.88
C TYR A 89 4.27 -1.18 13.93
N ASP A 90 5.50 -1.52 14.29
CA ASP A 90 6.67 -1.43 13.42
C ASP A 90 6.95 -2.79 12.78
N ILE A 91 6.84 -2.85 11.45
CA ILE A 91 7.04 -4.06 10.65
C ILE A 91 8.38 -4.05 9.90
N GLY A 92 9.27 -3.10 10.19
CA GLY A 92 10.58 -2.98 9.58
C GLY A 92 10.55 -2.69 8.07
N GLY A 93 11.58 -3.18 7.36
CA GLY A 93 11.81 -2.90 5.94
C GLY A 93 12.71 -1.68 5.68
N ASP A 94 13.00 -1.42 4.40
CA ASP A 94 13.75 -0.24 3.95
C ASP A 94 13.01 0.47 2.79
N PRO A 95 12.40 1.65 3.02
CA PRO A 95 12.31 2.36 4.30
C PRO A 95 11.45 1.61 5.33
N CYS A 96 11.72 1.83 6.61
CA CYS A 96 10.99 1.21 7.72
C CYS A 96 9.51 1.60 7.68
N ARG A 97 8.60 0.61 7.73
CA ARG A 97 7.15 0.80 7.68
C ARG A 97 6.53 0.62 9.05
N VAL A 98 5.65 1.56 9.37
CA VAL A 98 4.98 1.62 10.67
C VAL A 98 3.48 1.79 10.42
N PHE A 99 2.67 1.03 11.13
CA PHE A 99 1.23 1.21 11.16
C PHE A 99 0.82 2.16 12.29
N GLU A 100 -0.08 3.08 11.97
CA GLU A 100 -0.90 3.80 12.93
C GLU A 100 -2.32 3.22 12.82
N ARG A 101 -2.81 2.56 13.87
CA ARG A 101 -4.17 2.00 13.93
C ARG A 101 -5.14 3.04 14.47
N LYS A 102 -6.31 3.12 13.84
CA LYS A 102 -7.35 4.04 14.26
C LYS A 102 -8.73 3.46 14.00
N THR A 103 -9.56 3.40 15.03
CA THR A 103 -10.97 3.06 14.86
C THR A 103 -11.71 4.20 14.15
N GLY A 104 -12.85 3.92 13.51
CA GLY A 104 -13.69 4.95 12.90
C GLY A 104 -14.04 6.09 13.87
N SER A 105 -14.39 5.77 15.12
CA SER A 105 -14.67 6.76 16.16
C SER A 105 -13.43 7.58 16.56
N ASP A 106 -12.28 6.92 16.73
CA ASP A 106 -11.04 7.62 17.08
C ASP A 106 -10.55 8.50 15.93
N PHE A 107 -10.79 8.08 14.69
CA PHE A 107 -10.47 8.85 13.50
C PHE A 107 -11.22 10.17 13.51
N LEU A 108 -12.55 10.12 13.69
CA LEU A 108 -13.40 11.30 13.74
C LEU A 108 -13.05 12.21 14.92
N SER A 109 -12.87 11.63 16.11
CA SER A 109 -12.46 12.36 17.31
C SER A 109 -11.12 13.09 17.08
N SER A 110 -10.13 12.43 16.49
CA SER A 110 -8.84 13.06 16.18
C SER A 110 -8.88 14.11 15.09
N LEU A 111 -9.83 13.99 14.16
CA LEU A 111 -10.04 14.97 13.10
C LEU A 111 -10.67 16.24 13.67
N VAL A 112 -11.67 16.11 14.55
CA VAL A 112 -12.28 17.24 15.27
C VAL A 112 -11.26 17.97 16.14
N GLN A 113 -10.40 17.22 16.83
CA GLN A 113 -9.34 17.78 17.67
C GLN A 113 -8.14 18.33 16.88
N GLY A 114 -8.10 18.16 15.55
CA GLY A 114 -6.99 18.62 14.70
C GLY A 114 -5.68 17.85 14.86
N ARG A 115 -5.65 16.79 15.67
CA ARG A 115 -4.44 16.02 16.01
C ARG A 115 -4.07 14.95 14.98
N LEU A 116 -5.03 14.48 14.18
CA LEU A 116 -4.81 13.43 13.18
C LEU A 116 -3.70 13.81 12.17
N PHE A 117 -3.80 15.00 11.58
CA PHE A 117 -2.83 15.43 10.58
C PHE A 117 -1.45 15.70 11.18
N ALA A 118 -1.38 16.18 12.42
CA ALA A 118 -0.11 16.38 13.11
C ALA A 118 0.61 15.06 13.35
N GLN A 119 -0.10 14.03 13.82
CA GLN A 119 0.43 12.68 14.03
C GLN A 119 0.96 12.07 12.71
N LEU A 120 0.15 12.07 11.66
CA LEU A 120 0.54 11.53 10.35
C LEU A 120 1.70 12.31 9.72
N THR A 121 1.73 13.63 9.89
CA THR A 121 2.84 14.46 9.39
C THR A 121 4.14 14.19 10.16
N ALA A 122 4.07 14.00 11.48
CA ALA A 122 5.23 13.64 12.29
C ALA A 122 5.81 12.29 11.86
N LEU A 123 4.95 11.27 11.70
CA LEU A 123 5.32 9.95 11.16
C LEU A 123 5.96 10.03 9.78
N ARG A 124 5.47 10.89 8.89
CA ARG A 124 6.08 11.09 7.56
C ARG A 124 7.45 11.75 7.62
N LYS A 125 7.70 12.61 8.61
CA LYS A 125 8.97 13.33 8.79
C LYS A 125 10.05 12.46 9.44
N SER A 126 9.69 11.41 10.17
CA SER A 126 10.60 10.57 10.96
C SER A 126 11.34 9.48 10.18
N ARG A 127 11.43 9.59 8.85
CA ARG A 127 11.96 8.58 7.92
C ARG A 127 11.18 7.25 7.88
N PHE A 128 10.06 7.15 8.58
CA PHE A 128 9.15 6.03 8.39
C PHE A 128 8.31 6.18 7.12
N ALA A 129 7.87 5.04 6.60
CA ALA A 129 6.83 4.90 5.60
C ALA A 129 5.53 4.48 6.33
N PRO A 130 4.79 5.44 6.90
CA PRO A 130 3.61 5.14 7.69
C PRO A 130 2.46 4.61 6.83
N ILE A 131 1.65 3.75 7.44
CA ILE A 131 0.42 3.22 6.89
C ILE A 131 -0.67 3.47 7.93
N LEU A 132 -1.78 4.10 7.53
CA LEU A 132 -2.94 4.24 8.39
C LEU A 132 -3.79 2.98 8.26
N LEU A 133 -3.94 2.23 9.35
CA LEU A 133 -4.88 1.11 9.44
C LEU A 133 -6.20 1.63 10.02
N LEU A 134 -7.22 1.73 9.18
CA LEU A 134 -8.51 2.30 9.54
C LEU A 134 -9.50 1.18 9.82
N GLU A 135 -9.84 0.99 11.09
CA GLU A 135 -10.74 -0.07 11.53
C GLU A 135 -12.18 0.44 11.67
N GLY A 136 -13.10 -0.18 10.93
CA GLY A 136 -14.47 0.28 10.73
C GLY A 136 -14.57 1.41 9.69
N ASP A 137 -15.80 1.70 9.27
CA ASP A 137 -16.08 2.80 8.34
C ASP A 137 -16.39 4.10 9.10
N PRO A 138 -15.56 5.16 9.00
CA PRO A 138 -15.83 6.44 9.65
C PRO A 138 -17.11 7.13 9.14
N LEU A 139 -17.63 6.77 7.96
CA LEU A 139 -18.90 7.29 7.44
C LEU A 139 -20.12 6.63 8.09
N CYS A 140 -19.96 5.43 8.67
CA CYS A 140 -21.03 4.67 9.30
C CYS A 140 -21.09 4.88 10.82
N VAL A 141 -20.27 5.78 11.38
CA VAL A 141 -20.25 6.07 12.82
C VAL A 141 -21.46 6.92 13.20
N GLY A 142 -22.51 6.28 13.73
CA GLY A 142 -23.82 6.89 13.96
C GLY A 142 -23.86 8.09 14.93
N HIS A 143 -22.81 8.31 15.73
CA HIS A 143 -22.73 9.44 16.68
C HIS A 143 -21.86 10.61 16.17
N SER A 144 -21.42 10.57 14.92
CA SER A 144 -20.60 11.65 14.34
C SER A 144 -21.44 12.87 13.96
N GLN A 145 -21.06 14.04 14.45
CA GLN A 145 -21.61 15.34 14.00
C GLN A 145 -20.93 15.84 12.71
N MET A 146 -19.97 15.09 12.17
CA MET A 146 -19.20 15.51 11.02
C MET A 146 -19.92 15.18 9.71
N ARG A 147 -20.02 16.18 8.82
CA ARG A 147 -20.56 15.99 7.48
C ARG A 147 -19.73 14.96 6.69
N PRO A 148 -20.35 14.05 5.92
CA PRO A 148 -19.66 13.04 5.12
C PRO A 148 -18.57 13.63 4.19
N GLU A 149 -18.80 14.82 3.66
CA GLU A 149 -17.86 15.52 2.77
C GLU A 149 -16.56 15.90 3.49
N SER A 150 -16.64 16.27 4.77
CA SER A 150 -15.46 16.57 5.58
C SER A 150 -14.62 15.31 5.81
N ILE A 151 -15.27 14.17 6.06
CA ILE A 151 -14.60 12.87 6.24
C ILE A 151 -13.93 12.44 4.94
N ARG A 152 -14.66 12.50 3.82
CA ARG A 152 -14.11 12.18 2.48
C ARG A 152 -12.94 13.10 2.12
N GLY A 153 -13.05 14.39 2.41
CA GLY A 153 -11.97 15.36 2.21
C GLY A 153 -10.72 15.02 3.02
N ALA A 154 -10.88 14.63 4.28
CA ALA A 154 -9.76 14.19 5.12
C ALA A 154 -9.08 12.92 4.58
N LEU A 155 -9.86 11.90 4.22
CA LEU A 155 -9.34 10.66 3.63
C LEU A 155 -8.58 10.92 2.31
N ALA A 156 -9.16 11.78 1.45
CA ALA A 156 -8.53 12.20 0.20
C ALA A 156 -7.22 12.95 0.45
N TYR A 157 -7.21 13.88 1.41
CA TYR A 157 -5.99 14.62 1.78
C TYR A 157 -4.88 13.71 2.30
N ILE A 158 -5.21 12.76 3.20
CA ILE A 158 -4.26 11.80 3.76
C ILE A 158 -3.62 10.96 2.64
N THR A 159 -4.44 10.43 1.74
CA THR A 159 -3.95 9.54 0.68
C THR A 159 -3.24 10.29 -0.43
N ALA A 160 -3.84 11.36 -0.96
CA ALA A 160 -3.35 12.03 -2.16
C ALA A 160 -2.26 13.07 -1.87
N ILE A 161 -2.36 13.78 -0.74
CA ILE A 161 -1.48 14.92 -0.44
C ILE A 161 -0.39 14.50 0.55
N LEU A 162 -0.76 13.93 1.70
CA LEU A 162 0.22 13.43 2.68
C LEU A 162 0.95 12.17 2.20
N ARG A 163 0.37 11.47 1.21
CA ARG A 163 0.88 10.20 0.65
C ARG A 163 1.07 9.13 1.72
N VAL A 164 0.10 9.06 2.63
CA VAL A 164 0.00 7.99 3.62
C VAL A 164 -1.05 6.99 3.11
N PRO A 165 -0.67 5.74 2.79
CA PRO A 165 -1.61 4.71 2.41
C PRO A 165 -2.60 4.44 3.55
N ILE A 166 -3.87 4.23 3.19
CA ILE A 166 -4.92 3.82 4.11
C ILE A 166 -5.28 2.36 3.79
N LEU A 167 -5.16 1.47 4.77
CA LEU A 167 -5.68 0.11 4.69
C LEU A 167 -6.95 0.04 5.53
N PRO A 168 -8.14 -0.13 4.91
CA PRO A 168 -9.37 -0.33 5.65
C PRO A 168 -9.43 -1.75 6.20
N SER A 169 -10.03 -1.89 7.38
CA SER A 169 -10.27 -3.17 8.06
C SER A 169 -11.66 -3.11 8.71
N GLY A 170 -12.43 -4.19 8.64
CA GLY A 170 -13.74 -4.29 9.29
C GLY A 170 -13.65 -4.67 10.77
N GLU A 171 -12.61 -5.43 11.16
CA GLU A 171 -12.47 -5.98 12.50
C GLU A 171 -11.00 -6.21 12.90
N PRO A 172 -10.69 -6.40 14.20
CA PRO A 172 -9.33 -6.66 14.67
C PRO A 172 -8.64 -7.86 14.01
N ALA A 173 -9.37 -8.92 13.67
CA ALA A 173 -8.81 -10.10 13.00
C ALA A 173 -8.30 -9.77 11.58
N GLU A 174 -9.08 -9.01 10.81
CA GLU A 174 -8.65 -8.51 9.50
C GLU A 174 -7.46 -7.55 9.64
N SER A 175 -7.48 -6.68 10.65
CA SER A 175 -6.36 -5.79 11.00
C SER A 175 -5.05 -6.56 11.20
N ALA A 176 -5.09 -7.64 11.98
CA ALA A 176 -3.95 -8.53 12.21
C ALA A 176 -3.44 -9.15 10.89
N HIS A 177 -4.35 -9.63 10.04
CA HIS A 177 -3.98 -10.22 8.75
C HIS A 177 -3.34 -9.21 7.78
N LEU A 178 -3.82 -7.96 7.77
CA LEU A 178 -3.24 -6.89 6.96
C LEU A 178 -1.82 -6.54 7.43
N ILE A 179 -1.62 -6.41 8.74
CA ILE A 179 -0.29 -6.16 9.33
C ILE A 179 0.66 -7.30 8.97
N TYR A 180 0.25 -8.56 9.18
CA TYR A 180 1.05 -9.73 8.84
C TYR A 180 1.39 -9.80 7.36
N ALA A 181 0.41 -9.60 6.47
CA ALA A 181 0.63 -9.62 5.04
C ALA A 181 1.64 -8.54 4.62
N ALA A 182 1.51 -7.33 5.15
CA ALA A 182 2.45 -6.25 4.90
C ALA A 182 3.85 -6.58 5.42
N ALA A 183 3.98 -7.05 6.67
CA ALA A 183 5.26 -7.44 7.26
C ALA A 183 5.95 -8.51 6.43
N ARG A 184 5.22 -9.55 6.01
CA ARG A 184 5.73 -10.61 5.14
C ARG A 184 6.26 -10.06 3.82
N GLN A 185 5.53 -9.16 3.15
CA GLN A 185 6.03 -8.60 1.89
C GLN A 185 7.23 -7.67 2.06
N CYS A 186 7.37 -7.03 3.22
CA CYS A 186 8.47 -6.10 3.47
C CYS A 186 9.75 -6.80 3.89
N GLN A 187 9.65 -7.89 4.65
CA GLN A 187 10.82 -8.59 5.21
C GLN A 187 11.27 -9.79 4.38
N VAL A 188 10.32 -10.51 3.78
CA VAL A 188 10.61 -11.76 3.05
C VAL A 188 10.59 -11.54 1.52
N GLY A 189 9.82 -10.55 1.07
CA GLY A 189 9.69 -10.22 -0.36
C GLY A 189 8.78 -11.18 -1.15
N PRO A 190 8.46 -10.83 -2.41
CA PRO A 190 7.45 -11.54 -3.21
C PRO A 190 7.82 -12.96 -3.66
N ALA A 191 9.07 -13.42 -3.43
CA ALA A 191 9.63 -14.63 -4.04
C ALA A 191 9.69 -15.88 -3.14
N ALA A 192 9.57 -15.75 -1.82
CA ALA A 192 9.87 -16.87 -0.91
C ALA A 192 8.84 -18.03 -0.90
N HIS A 193 7.76 -17.94 -1.69
CA HIS A 193 6.75 -19.01 -1.82
C HIS A 193 6.48 -19.44 -3.28
N SER A 194 7.32 -19.02 -4.25
CA SER A 194 7.32 -19.66 -5.56
C SER A 194 8.41 -20.73 -5.58
N PRO A 195 8.13 -22.01 -5.90
CA PRO A 195 9.16 -23.05 -6.00
C PRO A 195 10.11 -22.87 -7.22
N ALA A 196 10.22 -21.65 -7.76
CA ALA A 196 11.00 -21.36 -8.96
C ALA A 196 11.43 -19.88 -9.00
N ALA A 197 12.28 -19.43 -8.07
CA ALA A 197 13.07 -18.20 -8.26
C ALA A 197 14.22 -18.08 -7.24
N HIS A 198 15.12 -19.06 -7.17
CA HIS A 198 16.43 -18.82 -6.60
C HIS A 198 17.33 -18.17 -7.66
N THR A 199 17.35 -16.85 -7.67
CA THR A 199 18.55 -16.09 -8.03
C THR A 199 18.65 -14.95 -7.04
N VAL A 200 19.35 -15.21 -5.95
CA VAL A 200 19.88 -14.19 -5.05
C VAL A 200 20.77 -13.30 -5.92
N CYS A 201 20.30 -12.09 -6.23
CA CYS A 201 21.14 -11.08 -6.87
C CYS A 201 21.94 -10.37 -5.77
N THR A 202 23.01 -11.02 -5.31
CA THR A 202 24.08 -10.35 -4.56
C THR A 202 24.89 -9.50 -5.53
N ARG A 203 24.52 -8.22 -5.72
CA ARG A 203 25.48 -7.20 -6.15
C ARG A 203 25.15 -5.84 -5.53
N TYR A 204 25.80 -5.57 -4.40
CA TYR A 204 26.30 -4.22 -4.15
C TYR A 204 27.32 -3.88 -5.26
N ALA A 205 27.06 -2.84 -6.03
CA ALA A 205 28.08 -2.05 -6.70
C ALA A 205 27.49 -0.67 -7.05
N SER A 206 28.06 0.37 -6.44
CA SER A 206 27.80 1.79 -6.72
C SER A 206 28.20 2.17 -8.17
N PRO A 207 27.89 3.39 -8.64
CA PRO A 207 27.35 3.68 -9.98
C PRO A 207 28.41 3.95 -11.07
N PRO A 208 27.98 4.06 -12.35
CA PRO A 208 28.45 5.11 -13.24
C PRO A 208 27.25 5.94 -13.77
N SER A 209 27.21 7.26 -13.61
CA SER A 209 27.79 8.25 -14.54
C SER A 209 27.45 8.00 -16.03
N CYS A 210 26.98 9.05 -16.69
CA CYS A 210 26.56 9.16 -18.10
C CYS A 210 25.16 8.64 -18.48
N VAL A 211 24.17 9.54 -18.44
CA VAL A 211 23.04 9.51 -19.38
C VAL A 211 23.41 10.37 -20.58
N LYS A 212 23.67 9.77 -21.74
CA LYS A 212 23.66 10.50 -23.02
C LYS A 212 22.21 10.82 -23.36
N VAL A 213 21.87 12.11 -23.31
CA VAL A 213 20.60 12.62 -23.87
C VAL A 213 20.82 12.79 -25.37
N ALA A 214 20.12 12.01 -26.18
CA ALA A 214 19.99 12.28 -27.61
C ALA A 214 18.92 13.37 -27.79
N VAL A 215 19.35 14.61 -28.03
CA VAL A 215 18.49 15.67 -28.52
C VAL A 215 18.43 15.52 -30.04
N LEU A 216 17.28 15.08 -30.56
CA LEU A 216 16.98 15.26 -31.98
C LEU A 216 16.51 16.70 -32.18
N GLY A 217 17.44 17.55 -32.61
CA GLY A 217 17.13 18.89 -33.10
C GLY A 217 16.41 18.78 -34.45
N SER A 218 15.16 19.25 -34.49
CA SER A 218 14.50 19.63 -35.73
C SER A 218 14.66 21.15 -35.86
N GLY A 219 15.73 21.57 -36.55
CA GLY A 219 15.86 22.94 -37.00
C GLY A 219 14.81 23.22 -38.07
N TYR A 220 14.08 24.31 -37.89
CA TYR A 220 13.37 24.98 -38.99
C TYR A 220 13.94 26.39 -39.03
N ASP A 221 14.74 26.65 -40.07
CA ASP A 221 15.06 28.01 -40.50
C ASP A 221 15.26 28.03 -42.02
N ARG A 222 14.16 28.28 -42.73
CA ARG A 222 14.04 29.30 -43.77
C ARG A 222 12.60 29.42 -44.25
#